data_AF-A0A073K3H6-F1
#
_entry.id   AF-A0A073K3H6-F1
#
_cell.length_a   1.000
_cell.length_b   1.000
_cell.length_c   1.000
_cell.angle_alpha   90.00
_cell.angle_beta   90.00
_cell.angle_gamma   90.00
#
_symmetry.space_group_name_H-M   'P 1'
#
loop_
_entity.id
_entity.type
_entity.pdbx_description
1 polymer ?
#
loop_
_entity_poly.entity_id
_entity_poly.type
_entity_poly.pdbx_seq_one_letter_code
_entity_poly.pdbx_strand_id
1 'polypeptide(L)'
;MLGVAKKYTKVIRALREMNEGERVAGVIKARFGAYKSVIEGIKETKDDIIFIFDPKGIFYEDTYKEKREQGYHILKHDLLAGYESLQLDVNQKAVVYISVETERSTYQDRGEALSGFLQYLTECKNIRPIHLVFYQYDLYPIPHMEQFLKESATYHIQHSIVVESQSALQHIYGKEAAQRIITSYNTTILA
;
A
#
# COMPACT_ATOMS: atom_id res chain seq x y z
N MET A 1 27.93 -4.60 16.76
CA MET A 1 27.02 -4.44 15.60
C MET A 1 27.14 -3.03 15.02
N LEU A 2 28.15 -2.77 14.16
CA LEU A 2 28.42 -1.43 13.58
C LEU A 2 28.46 -1.45 12.03
N GLY A 3 28.02 -2.55 11.40
CA GLY A 3 28.13 -2.76 9.95
C GLY A 3 26.96 -2.22 9.11
N VAL A 4 25.80 -1.98 9.71
CA VAL A 4 24.58 -1.61 8.96
C VAL A 4 24.49 -0.10 8.71
N ALA A 5 24.89 0.73 9.68
CA ALA A 5 24.84 2.19 9.56
C ALA A 5 25.75 2.76 8.45
N LYS A 6 26.90 2.14 8.18
CA LYS A 6 27.86 2.60 7.15
C LYS A 6 27.38 2.38 5.70
N LYS A 7 26.46 1.43 5.47
CA LYS A 7 25.96 1.12 4.12
C LYS A 7 24.99 2.21 3.62
N TYR A 8 24.15 2.74 4.51
CA TYR A 8 23.18 3.80 4.19
C TYR A 8 23.82 5.18 3.98
N THR A 9 24.92 5.50 4.67
CA THR A 9 25.59 6.81 4.49
C THR A 9 26.17 6.98 3.08
N LYS A 10 26.66 5.90 2.47
CA LYS A 10 27.15 5.92 1.08
C LYS A 10 26.01 6.11 0.07
N VAL A 11 24.86 5.46 0.29
CA VAL A 11 23.67 5.60 -0.56
C VAL A 11 23.11 7.02 -0.46
N ILE A 12 23.07 7.61 0.73
CA ILE A 12 22.63 9.00 0.93
C ILE A 12 23.59 9.99 0.26
N ARG A 13 24.91 9.74 0.29
CA ARG A 13 25.89 10.61 -0.40
C ARG A 13 25.77 10.54 -1.92
N ALA A 14 25.57 9.34 -2.49
CA ALA A 14 25.35 9.14 -3.92
C ALA A 14 24.06 9.83 -4.41
N LEU A 15 22.98 9.80 -3.62
CA LEU A 15 21.74 10.52 -3.92
C LEU A 15 21.88 12.05 -3.82
N ARG A 16 22.85 12.55 -3.06
CA ARG A 16 23.14 13.99 -2.95
C ARG A 16 23.91 14.50 -4.18
N GLU A 17 24.83 13.68 -4.70
CA GLU A 17 25.62 13.98 -5.89
C GLU A 17 24.81 13.87 -7.21
N MET A 18 23.74 13.04 -7.24
CA MET A 18 22.81 12.97 -8.40
C MET A 18 21.86 14.18 -8.53
N ASN A 19 21.76 15.04 -7.52
CA ASN A 19 20.84 16.19 -7.50
C ASN A 19 21.48 17.51 -7.99
N GLU A 20 22.72 17.49 -8.49
CA GLU A 20 23.42 18.70 -8.98
C GLU A 20 23.17 19.01 -10.47
N GLY A 21 22.44 18.17 -11.21
CA GLY A 21 22.04 18.44 -12.59
C GLY A 21 20.53 18.64 -12.72
N GLU A 22 20.11 19.88 -12.97
CA GLU A 22 18.75 20.30 -13.35
C GLU A 22 17.66 20.30 -12.26
N ARG A 23 17.63 21.43 -11.55
CA ARG A 23 16.48 21.95 -10.84
C ARG A 23 15.34 22.29 -11.83
N VAL A 24 14.16 21.69 -11.65
CA VAL A 24 12.90 22.42 -11.81
C VAL A 24 12.39 22.73 -10.40
N ALA A 25 12.70 23.95 -9.97
CA ALA A 25 12.44 24.47 -8.64
C ALA A 25 10.94 24.74 -8.44
N GLY A 26 10.32 24.06 -7.47
CA GLY A 26 9.06 24.51 -6.87
C GLY A 26 8.02 23.43 -6.55
N VAL A 27 8.02 22.28 -7.24
CA VAL A 27 6.92 21.29 -7.10
C VAL A 27 7.43 19.84 -7.16
N ILE A 28 8.60 19.55 -6.58
CA ILE A 28 8.84 18.18 -6.09
C ILE A 28 8.06 18.09 -4.79
N LYS A 29 6.73 17.90 -4.94
CA LYS A 29 5.75 17.80 -3.86
C LYS A 29 6.35 16.97 -2.73
N ALA A 30 6.29 17.48 -1.50
CA ALA A 30 6.58 16.73 -0.27
C ALA A 30 5.92 15.33 -0.24
N ARG A 31 4.86 15.13 -1.05
CA ARG A 31 4.21 13.84 -1.34
C ARG A 31 5.14 12.73 -1.86
N PHE A 32 6.18 13.00 -2.66
CA PHE A 32 7.01 11.91 -3.25
C PHE A 32 8.03 11.30 -2.28
N GLY A 33 8.49 12.06 -1.27
CA GLY A 33 9.53 11.60 -0.35
C GLY A 33 9.06 10.52 0.62
N ALA A 34 7.82 10.64 1.11
CA ALA A 34 7.26 9.75 2.14
C ALA A 34 6.91 8.35 1.60
N TYR A 35 6.47 8.25 0.35
CA TYR A 35 6.01 6.98 -0.23
C TYR A 35 7.11 6.17 -0.90
N LYS A 36 8.25 6.80 -1.17
CA LYS A 36 9.40 6.15 -1.79
C LYS A 36 9.86 4.94 -0.98
N SER A 37 9.89 5.02 0.34
CA SER A 37 10.26 3.89 1.21
C SER A 37 9.31 2.69 1.07
N VAL A 38 8.01 2.94 0.90
CA VAL A 38 7.01 1.88 0.71
C VAL A 38 7.12 1.29 -0.70
N ILE A 39 7.32 2.12 -1.72
CA ILE A 39 7.57 1.68 -3.09
C ILE A 39 8.82 0.80 -3.17
N GLU A 40 9.93 1.21 -2.56
CA GLU A 40 11.15 0.41 -2.50
C GLU A 40 10.93 -0.87 -1.68
N GLY A 41 10.21 -0.80 -0.55
CA GLY A 41 9.83 -1.99 0.22
C GLY A 41 8.99 -2.99 -0.60
N ILE A 42 8.08 -2.49 -1.44
CA ILE A 42 7.33 -3.33 -2.38
C ILE A 42 8.27 -3.91 -3.42
N LYS A 43 9.16 -3.14 -4.06
CA LYS A 43 10.13 -3.69 -5.01
C LYS A 43 10.95 -4.84 -4.41
N GLU A 44 11.34 -4.73 -3.14
CA GLU A 44 12.17 -5.72 -2.46
C GLU A 44 11.38 -6.92 -1.90
N THR A 45 10.10 -6.76 -1.53
CA THR A 45 9.34 -7.83 -0.87
C THR A 45 9.22 -9.10 -1.72
N LYS A 46 9.18 -10.25 -1.05
CA LYS A 46 9.09 -11.59 -1.64
C LYS A 46 7.77 -12.30 -1.37
N ASP A 47 6.82 -11.59 -0.75
CA ASP A 47 5.47 -12.09 -0.50
C ASP A 47 4.81 -12.57 -1.79
N ASP A 48 4.20 -13.74 -1.78
CA ASP A 48 3.70 -14.36 -3.00
C ASP A 48 2.47 -13.62 -3.56
N ILE A 49 1.58 -13.14 -2.70
CA ILE A 49 0.34 -12.47 -3.09
C ILE A 49 0.28 -11.08 -2.47
N ILE A 50 0.31 -10.06 -3.33
CA ILE A 50 0.31 -8.65 -2.94
C ILE A 50 -0.86 -7.94 -3.60
N PHE A 51 -1.68 -7.26 -2.80
CA PHE A 51 -2.70 -6.35 -3.31
C PHE A 51 -2.31 -4.92 -2.97
N ILE A 52 -2.29 -4.06 -3.98
CA ILE A 52 -1.92 -2.66 -3.84
C ILE A 52 -3.09 -1.81 -4.30
N PHE A 53 -3.76 -1.15 -3.36
CA PHE A 53 -4.78 -0.17 -3.68
C PHE A 53 -4.09 1.10 -4.18
N ASP A 54 -4.21 1.33 -5.48
CA ASP A 54 -3.43 2.32 -6.23
C ASP A 54 -4.36 3.21 -7.07
N PRO A 55 -5.15 4.09 -6.43
CA PRO A 55 -6.14 4.94 -7.12
C PRO A 55 -5.55 5.80 -8.23
N LYS A 56 -4.25 6.12 -8.16
CA LYS A 56 -3.56 7.01 -9.13
C LYS A 56 -2.59 6.27 -10.04
N GLY A 57 -2.46 4.95 -9.93
CA GLY A 57 -1.53 4.16 -10.73
C GLY A 57 -0.04 4.40 -10.43
N ILE A 58 0.30 5.10 -9.34
CA ILE A 58 1.68 5.49 -9.02
C ILE A 58 2.51 4.25 -8.67
N PHE A 59 1.96 3.35 -7.86
CA PHE A 59 2.66 2.12 -7.50
C PHE A 59 2.83 1.22 -8.71
N TYR A 60 1.83 1.14 -9.59
CA TYR A 60 1.94 0.39 -10.83
C TYR A 60 3.10 0.91 -11.69
N GLU A 61 3.13 2.20 -11.96
CA GLU A 61 4.18 2.82 -12.77
C GLU A 61 5.58 2.57 -12.19
N ASP A 62 5.73 2.70 -10.87
CA ASP A 62 7.03 2.58 -10.21
C ASP A 62 7.51 1.15 -9.95
N THR A 63 6.59 0.16 -9.85
CA THR A 63 6.94 -1.21 -9.42
C THR A 63 6.70 -2.30 -10.48
N TYR A 64 5.94 -2.01 -11.55
CA TYR A 64 5.56 -2.99 -12.57
C TYR A 64 6.76 -3.75 -13.16
N LYS A 65 7.77 -3.02 -13.64
CA LYS A 65 8.91 -3.62 -14.33
C LYS A 65 9.67 -4.59 -13.43
N GLU A 66 10.00 -4.12 -12.23
CA GLU A 66 10.74 -4.90 -11.23
C GLU A 66 9.95 -6.15 -10.80
N LYS A 67 8.65 -6.02 -10.52
CA LYS A 67 7.83 -7.17 -10.11
C LYS A 67 7.68 -8.20 -11.22
N ARG A 68 7.53 -7.75 -12.47
CA ARG A 68 7.52 -8.65 -13.62
C ARG A 68 8.84 -9.40 -13.77
N GLU A 69 9.98 -8.71 -13.62
CA GLU A 69 11.32 -9.32 -13.69
C GLU A 69 11.54 -10.34 -12.56
N GLN A 70 10.89 -10.14 -11.41
CA GLN A 70 10.88 -11.09 -10.29
C GLN A 70 9.91 -12.27 -10.50
N GLY A 71 9.23 -12.36 -11.64
CA GLY A 71 8.35 -13.47 -12.00
C GLY A 71 6.91 -13.36 -11.49
N TYR A 72 6.49 -12.19 -10.98
CA TYR A 72 5.12 -11.98 -10.57
C TYR A 72 4.18 -11.89 -11.78
N HIS A 73 3.01 -12.50 -11.66
CA HIS A 73 1.86 -12.19 -12.48
C HIS A 73 1.30 -10.83 -12.07
N ILE A 74 1.22 -9.90 -13.02
CA ILE A 74 0.73 -8.56 -12.74
C ILE A 74 -0.70 -8.43 -13.22
N LEU A 75 -1.59 -8.13 -12.29
CA LEU A 75 -3.02 -7.95 -12.53
C LEU A 75 -3.43 -6.51 -12.21
N LYS A 76 -4.43 -6.02 -12.93
CA LYS A 76 -5.16 -4.80 -12.60
C LYS A 76 -6.60 -5.17 -12.31
N HIS A 77 -7.16 -4.55 -11.28
CA HIS A 77 -8.54 -4.80 -10.87
C HIS A 77 -9.19 -3.49 -10.45
N ASP A 78 -10.46 -3.30 -10.77
CA ASP A 78 -11.24 -2.18 -10.25
C ASP A 78 -11.99 -2.63 -9.01
N LEU A 79 -11.81 -1.92 -7.89
CA LEU A 79 -12.50 -2.21 -6.64
C LEU A 79 -14.01 -2.33 -6.82
N LEU A 80 -14.61 -1.51 -7.70
CA LEU A 80 -16.05 -1.48 -7.91
C LEU A 80 -16.54 -2.56 -8.89
N ALA A 81 -15.64 -3.27 -9.58
CA ALA A 81 -16.01 -4.32 -10.52
C ALA A 81 -16.40 -5.65 -9.84
N GLY A 82 -16.23 -5.74 -8.51
CA GLY A 82 -16.53 -6.96 -7.74
C GLY A 82 -15.41 -8.00 -7.83
N TYR A 83 -15.15 -8.66 -6.70
CA TYR A 83 -14.05 -9.61 -6.55
C TYR A 83 -14.25 -10.91 -7.34
N GLU A 84 -15.46 -11.20 -7.82
CA GLU A 84 -15.77 -12.41 -8.58
C GLU A 84 -15.00 -12.50 -9.90
N SER A 85 -14.58 -11.35 -10.43
CA SER A 85 -13.78 -11.26 -11.64
C SER A 85 -12.29 -11.53 -11.40
N LEU A 86 -11.84 -11.58 -10.14
CA LEU A 86 -10.43 -11.74 -9.80
C LEU A 86 -10.05 -13.22 -9.70
N GLN A 87 -9.51 -13.75 -10.79
CA GLN A 87 -8.96 -15.11 -10.83
C GLN A 87 -7.48 -15.10 -10.49
N LEU A 88 -7.14 -15.65 -9.32
CA LEU A 88 -5.75 -15.84 -8.88
C LEU A 88 -5.37 -17.32 -8.95
N ASP A 89 -4.23 -17.62 -9.55
CA ASP A 89 -3.59 -18.93 -9.45
C ASP A 89 -2.79 -19.01 -8.16
N VAL A 90 -3.19 -19.92 -7.27
CA VAL A 90 -2.55 -20.15 -5.96
C VAL A 90 -1.10 -20.64 -6.07
N ASN A 91 -0.68 -21.12 -7.24
CA ASN A 91 0.68 -21.61 -7.48
C ASN A 91 1.61 -20.55 -8.09
N GLN A 92 1.10 -19.33 -8.33
CA GLN A 92 1.86 -18.27 -8.95
C GLN A 92 1.92 -17.03 -8.05
N LYS A 93 3.08 -16.38 -8.01
CA LYS A 93 3.21 -15.07 -7.36
C LYS A 93 2.38 -14.04 -8.12
N ALA A 94 1.62 -13.21 -7.43
CA ALA A 94 0.77 -12.20 -8.03
C ALA A 94 0.89 -10.84 -7.33
N VAL A 95 0.92 -9.77 -8.14
CA VAL A 95 0.66 -8.41 -7.67
C VAL A 95 -0.59 -7.89 -8.35
N VAL A 96 -1.59 -7.54 -7.56
CA VAL A 96 -2.85 -6.99 -8.04
C VAL A 96 -2.89 -5.50 -7.70
N TYR A 97 -2.88 -4.65 -8.71
CA TYR A 97 -3.07 -3.22 -8.56
C TYR A 97 -4.56 -2.90 -8.64
N ILE A 98 -5.13 -2.47 -7.53
CA ILE A 98 -6.54 -2.19 -7.38
C ILE A 98 -6.77 -0.70 -7.63
N SER A 99 -7.41 -0.34 -8.73
CA SER A 99 -7.89 1.01 -8.96
C SER A 99 -9.12 1.29 -8.12
N VAL A 100 -9.30 2.55 -7.73
CA VAL A 100 -10.49 3.02 -7.02
C VAL A 100 -11.06 4.17 -7.82
N GLU A 101 -12.14 3.91 -8.55
CA GLU A 101 -12.87 4.94 -9.31
C GLU A 101 -13.50 5.94 -8.35
N THR A 102 -13.16 7.23 -8.45
CA THR A 102 -13.64 8.29 -7.54
C THR A 102 -14.59 9.29 -8.19
N GLU A 103 -14.60 9.40 -9.52
CA GLU A 103 -15.46 10.34 -10.26
C GLU A 103 -16.90 9.85 -10.32
N ARG A 104 -17.10 8.53 -10.40
CA ARG A 104 -18.41 7.90 -10.58
C ARG A 104 -18.92 7.14 -9.36
N SER A 105 -18.26 7.28 -8.21
CA SER A 105 -18.63 6.58 -6.99
C SER A 105 -18.72 7.52 -5.80
N THR A 106 -19.57 7.18 -4.85
CA THR A 106 -19.63 7.85 -3.56
C THR A 106 -18.63 7.24 -2.58
N TYR A 107 -18.39 7.96 -1.49
CA TYR A 107 -17.59 7.44 -0.38
C TYR A 107 -18.18 6.15 0.22
N GLN A 108 -19.51 6.04 0.25
CA GLN A 108 -20.21 4.85 0.73
C GLN A 108 -19.99 3.66 -0.20
N ASP A 109 -20.17 3.85 -1.52
CA ASP A 109 -19.99 2.77 -2.52
C ASP A 109 -18.59 2.15 -2.41
N ARG A 110 -17.56 3.00 -2.28
CA ARG A 110 -16.18 2.56 -2.12
C ARG A 110 -15.95 1.81 -0.81
N GLY A 111 -16.58 2.27 0.28
CA GLY A 111 -16.52 1.59 1.57
C GLY A 111 -17.16 0.21 1.53
N GLU A 112 -18.34 0.08 0.92
CA GLU A 112 -19.05 -1.19 0.77
C GLU A 112 -18.27 -2.17 -0.11
N ALA A 113 -17.75 -1.71 -1.26
CA ALA A 113 -16.93 -2.52 -2.15
C ALA A 113 -15.65 -3.01 -1.45
N LEU A 114 -14.98 -2.14 -0.69
CA LEU A 114 -13.81 -2.50 0.10
C LEU A 114 -14.14 -3.52 1.17
N SER A 115 -15.25 -3.35 1.90
CA SER A 115 -15.70 -4.32 2.89
C SER A 115 -15.95 -5.70 2.26
N GLY A 116 -16.66 -5.76 1.12
CA GLY A 116 -16.89 -7.00 0.40
C GLY A 116 -15.59 -7.65 -0.08
N PHE A 117 -14.67 -6.85 -0.63
CA PHE A 117 -13.36 -7.32 -1.08
C PHE A 117 -12.52 -7.90 0.07
N LEU A 118 -12.47 -7.21 1.22
CA LEU A 118 -11.75 -7.67 2.39
C LEU A 118 -12.37 -8.95 2.97
N GLN A 119 -13.70 -9.03 3.01
CA GLN A 119 -14.39 -10.25 3.40
C GLN A 119 -14.00 -11.42 2.50
N TYR A 120 -14.02 -11.23 1.18
CA TYR A 120 -13.56 -12.24 0.22
C TYR A 120 -12.14 -12.74 0.52
N LEU A 121 -11.18 -11.84 0.78
CA LEU A 121 -9.81 -12.23 1.12
C LEU A 121 -9.72 -13.03 2.43
N THR A 122 -10.59 -12.75 3.40
CA THR A 122 -10.65 -13.56 4.62
C THR A 122 -11.20 -14.96 4.35
N GLU A 123 -12.12 -15.13 3.40
CA GLU A 123 -12.70 -16.42 3.03
C GLU A 123 -11.76 -17.25 2.12
N CYS A 124 -10.97 -16.59 1.27
CA CYS A 124 -10.00 -17.22 0.35
C CYS A 124 -8.71 -17.69 1.05
N LYS A 125 -8.80 -18.82 1.75
CA LYS A 125 -7.66 -19.39 2.49
C LYS A 125 -6.49 -19.86 1.62
N ASN A 126 -6.73 -20.15 0.34
CA ASN A 126 -5.75 -20.80 -0.55
C ASN A 126 -4.67 -19.86 -1.10
N ILE A 127 -4.86 -18.54 -0.96
CA ILE A 127 -3.93 -17.51 -1.47
C ILE A 127 -3.10 -16.85 -0.35
N ARG A 128 -3.08 -17.46 0.84
CA ARG A 128 -2.35 -16.93 2.00
C ARG A 128 -0.87 -17.37 1.96
N PRO A 129 0.06 -16.56 2.50
CA PRO A 129 -0.14 -15.26 3.15
C PRO A 129 -0.41 -14.13 2.14
N ILE A 130 -1.15 -13.11 2.58
CA ILE A 130 -1.51 -11.95 1.75
C ILE A 130 -0.84 -10.69 2.30
N HIS A 131 -0.31 -9.83 1.42
CA HIS A 131 0.12 -8.48 1.76
C HIS A 131 -0.81 -7.44 1.14
N LEU A 132 -1.47 -6.63 1.99
CA LEU A 132 -2.28 -5.49 1.57
C LEU A 132 -1.52 -4.19 1.72
N VAL A 133 -1.47 -3.41 0.66
CA VAL A 133 -0.92 -2.06 0.65
C VAL A 133 -2.04 -1.07 0.36
N PHE A 134 -2.32 -0.17 1.30
CA PHE A 134 -3.32 0.87 1.15
C PHE A 134 -2.66 2.23 0.92
N TYR A 135 -2.94 2.87 -0.23
CA TYR A 135 -2.40 4.18 -0.58
C TYR A 135 -3.49 5.23 -0.89
N GLN A 136 -3.37 6.43 -0.30
CA GLN A 136 -4.42 7.47 -0.40
C GLN A 136 -5.73 7.01 0.20
N TYR A 137 -5.57 6.60 1.45
CA TYR A 137 -6.58 6.04 2.30
C TYR A 137 -7.81 6.95 2.53
N ASP A 138 -7.64 8.25 2.36
CA ASP A 138 -8.72 9.26 2.40
C ASP A 138 -9.77 9.06 1.30
N LEU A 139 -9.41 8.39 0.20
CA LEU A 139 -10.33 8.14 -0.90
C LEU A 139 -11.29 6.98 -0.60
N TYR A 140 -10.90 6.04 0.25
CA TYR A 140 -11.66 4.81 0.55
C TYR A 140 -11.32 4.32 1.98
N PRO A 141 -11.91 4.89 3.03
CA PRO A 141 -11.62 4.44 4.39
C PRO A 141 -12.05 2.98 4.57
N ILE A 142 -11.44 2.28 5.52
CA ILE A 142 -11.92 0.97 5.97
C ILE A 142 -12.83 1.18 7.17
N PRO A 143 -14.13 0.88 7.07
CA PRO A 143 -15.00 0.88 8.24
C PRO A 143 -14.42 0.01 9.36
N HIS A 144 -14.51 0.47 10.61
CA HIS A 144 -14.02 -0.27 11.77
C HIS A 144 -12.55 -0.73 11.66
N MET A 145 -11.68 0.13 11.13
CA MET A 145 -10.28 -0.18 10.84
C MET A 145 -9.51 -0.88 11.96
N GLU A 146 -9.69 -0.47 13.23
CA GLU A 146 -9.04 -1.13 14.36
C GLU A 146 -9.41 -2.61 14.48
N GLN A 147 -10.69 -2.94 14.30
CA GLN A 147 -11.19 -4.31 14.30
C GLN A 147 -10.65 -5.08 13.09
N PHE A 148 -10.69 -4.47 11.91
CA PHE A 148 -10.15 -5.08 10.70
C PHE A 148 -8.68 -5.46 10.86
N LEU A 149 -7.83 -4.56 11.35
CA LEU A 149 -6.40 -4.81 11.55
C LEU A 149 -6.14 -5.96 12.55
N LYS A 150 -6.97 -6.04 13.60
CA LYS A 150 -6.86 -7.12 14.58
C LYS A 150 -7.28 -8.47 14.00
N GLU A 151 -8.38 -8.53 13.26
CA GLU A 151 -8.93 -9.77 12.72
C GLU A 151 -8.11 -10.29 11.55
N SER A 152 -7.70 -9.41 10.64
CA SER A 152 -6.88 -9.75 9.47
C SER A 152 -5.53 -10.39 9.83
N ALA A 153 -4.93 -10.01 10.97
CA ALA A 153 -3.73 -10.67 11.49
C ALA A 153 -3.96 -12.17 11.77
N THR A 154 -5.16 -12.55 12.25
CA THR A 154 -5.52 -13.96 12.47
C THR A 154 -5.65 -14.75 11.17
N TYR A 155 -5.85 -14.05 10.04
CA TYR A 155 -5.98 -14.63 8.72
C TYR A 155 -4.67 -14.62 7.90
N HIS A 156 -3.52 -14.30 8.52
CA HIS A 156 -2.23 -14.16 7.82
C HIS A 156 -2.26 -13.10 6.71
N ILE A 157 -3.01 -12.03 6.95
CA ILE A 157 -3.06 -10.85 6.09
C ILE A 157 -2.21 -9.76 6.76
N GLN A 158 -1.14 -9.38 6.10
CA GLN A 158 -0.27 -8.28 6.51
C GLN A 158 -0.73 -6.98 5.86
N HIS A 159 -0.49 -5.85 6.54
CA HIS A 159 -0.91 -4.54 6.06
C HIS A 159 0.25 -3.56 6.01
N SER A 160 0.23 -2.71 4.99
CA SER A 160 1.03 -1.51 4.91
C SER A 160 0.10 -0.36 4.55
N ILE A 161 -0.09 0.58 5.48
CA ILE A 161 -0.91 1.76 5.23
C ILE A 161 0.00 2.94 4.95
N VAL A 162 -0.35 3.67 3.91
CA VAL A 162 0.32 4.86 3.46
C VAL A 162 -0.64 6.05 3.53
N VAL A 163 -0.40 6.95 4.47
CA VAL A 163 -1.21 8.17 4.68
C VAL A 163 -0.40 9.44 4.39
N GLU A 164 -1.07 10.48 3.88
CA GLU A 164 -0.45 11.80 3.62
C GLU A 164 0.03 12.49 4.90
N SER A 165 -0.70 12.30 6.01
CA SER A 165 -0.33 12.84 7.32
C SER A 165 -1.10 12.15 8.43
N GLN A 166 -0.62 12.29 9.67
CA GLN A 166 -1.38 11.90 10.85
C GLN A 166 -2.72 12.64 10.93
N SER A 167 -2.76 13.92 10.54
CA SER A 167 -3.98 14.73 10.53
C SER A 167 -5.06 14.16 9.60
N ALA A 168 -4.67 13.61 8.44
CA ALA A 168 -5.61 12.94 7.54
C ALA A 168 -6.26 11.72 8.21
N LEU A 169 -5.47 10.91 8.92
CA LEU A 169 -5.99 9.76 9.65
C LEU A 169 -6.92 10.19 10.81
N GLN A 170 -6.57 11.25 11.53
CA GLN A 170 -7.40 11.82 12.59
C GLN A 170 -8.72 12.41 12.05
N HIS A 171 -8.71 12.97 10.84
CA HIS A 171 -9.92 13.49 10.22
C HIS A 171 -10.91 12.38 9.89
N ILE A 172 -10.41 11.22 9.44
CA ILE A 172 -11.23 10.06 9.06
C ILE A 172 -11.76 9.31 10.28
N TYR A 173 -10.91 9.06 11.28
CA TYR A 173 -11.25 8.17 12.40
C TYR A 173 -11.45 8.87 13.74
N GLY A 174 -11.16 10.17 13.82
CA GLY A 174 -11.04 10.88 15.09
C GLY A 174 -9.67 10.68 15.73
N LYS A 175 -9.32 11.59 16.64
CA LYS A 175 -7.99 11.66 17.26
C LYS A 175 -7.59 10.37 17.99
N GLU A 176 -8.49 9.85 18.82
CA GLU A 176 -8.19 8.69 19.66
C GLU A 176 -8.02 7.40 18.85
N ALA A 177 -8.93 7.13 17.91
CA ALA A 177 -8.86 5.95 17.05
C ALA A 177 -7.64 6.01 16.13
N ALA A 178 -7.35 7.17 15.53
CA ALA A 178 -6.14 7.35 14.72
C ALA A 178 -4.86 7.06 15.53
N GLN A 179 -4.79 7.50 16.79
CA GLN A 179 -3.65 7.20 17.65
C GLN A 179 -3.52 5.69 17.92
N ARG A 180 -4.64 5.01 18.24
CA ARG A 180 -4.64 3.55 18.46
C ARG A 180 -4.20 2.79 17.21
N ILE A 181 -4.69 3.19 16.03
CA ILE A 181 -4.27 2.63 14.74
C ILE A 181 -2.76 2.76 14.60
N ILE A 182 -2.19 3.97 14.73
CA ILE A 182 -0.74 4.18 14.59
C ILE A 182 0.06 3.30 15.56
N THR A 183 -0.35 3.23 16.82
CA THR A 183 0.35 2.42 17.84
C THR A 183 0.23 0.92 17.64
N SER A 184 -0.76 0.46 16.88
CA SER A 184 -0.96 -0.97 16.59
C SER A 184 -0.02 -1.50 15.50
N TYR A 185 0.66 -0.61 14.76
CA TYR A 185 1.59 -0.99 13.70
C TYR A 185 2.99 -1.31 14.23
N ASN A 186 3.53 -2.45 13.79
CA ASN A 186 4.89 -2.89 14.12
C ASN A 186 5.97 -1.93 13.64
N THR A 187 5.69 -1.16 12.59
CA THR A 187 6.62 -0.17 12.05
C THR A 187 5.83 1.03 11.56
N THR A 188 6.16 2.21 12.09
CA THR A 188 5.62 3.48 11.63
C THR A 188 6.77 4.32 11.10
N ILE A 189 6.67 4.75 9.84
CA ILE A 189 7.63 5.67 9.22
C ILE A 189 6.95 7.03 9.14
N LEU A 190 7.48 8.01 9.87
CA LEU A 190 7.05 9.40 9.79
C LEU A 190 8.05 10.13 8.88
N ALA A 191 7.54 10.80 7.84
CA ALA A 191 8.30 11.61 6.91
C ALA A 191 7.97 13.09 7.08
#